data_AF-A0A8S3XLK9-F1
#
_entry.id   AF-A0A8S3XLK9-F1
#
_cell.length_a   1.000
_cell.length_b   1.000
_cell.length_c   1.000
_cell.angle_alpha   90.00
_cell.angle_beta   90.00
_cell.angle_gamma   90.00
#
_symmetry.space_group_name_H-M   'P 1'
#
loop_
_entity.id
_entity.type
_entity.pdbx_description
1 polymer ?
#
loop_
_entity_poly.entity_id
_entity_poly.type
_entity_poly.pdbx_seq_one_letter_code
_entity_poly.pdbx_strand_id
1 'polypeptide(L)'
;MFFPEYRMGNTSKKLAAKCTLLTKEEQKYVAATFRAASKNSERIREDDLIKFWGPQIDPRLAQYLTNFLFGSGQQKVPSVDFNRFAELYVYNVRGTVDERMMVTYNCLGMDYNEEVELPYQLLKEYCESIASTYMKIVKSSSSKRVRTWIEKGFRVSASHVQALGEAVAATVGDLESPQHHCTAAQLSKWLQSNTLLKQLAELVYVNLYGINKKGGDESPTPLPPGRAFAATYT
;
A
#
# COMPACT_ATOMS: atom_id res chain seq x y z
N MET A 1 34.71 7.19 -19.73
CA MET A 1 33.43 6.45 -19.75
C MET A 1 32.43 7.28 -18.95
N PHE A 2 31.46 7.89 -19.63
CA PHE A 2 30.45 8.74 -19.02
C PHE A 2 29.34 7.85 -18.45
N PHE A 3 29.10 7.93 -17.13
CA PHE A 3 27.88 7.41 -16.52
C PHE A 3 26.74 8.38 -16.81
N PRO A 4 25.56 7.94 -17.27
CA PRO A 4 24.43 8.84 -17.36
C PRO A 4 23.88 9.09 -15.96
N GLU A 5 24.03 10.32 -15.48
CA GLU A 5 23.27 10.87 -14.36
C GLU A 5 21.77 10.69 -14.64
N TYR A 6 21.12 9.80 -13.87
CA TYR A 6 19.67 9.74 -13.81
C TYR A 6 19.16 11.06 -13.21
N ARG A 7 18.64 11.93 -14.09
CA ARG A 7 18.04 13.23 -13.77
C ARG A 7 16.90 13.08 -12.76
N MET A 8 17.17 13.33 -11.48
CA MET A 8 16.15 13.53 -10.43
C MET A 8 15.37 14.87 -10.55
N GLY A 9 15.66 15.70 -11.56
CA GLY A 9 15.02 17.01 -11.73
C GLY A 9 13.60 17.01 -12.35
N ASN A 10 13.11 15.87 -12.86
CA ASN A 10 11.85 15.81 -13.62
C ASN A 10 10.68 15.15 -12.87
N THR A 11 10.94 14.51 -11.73
CA THR A 11 9.95 13.73 -10.97
C THR A 11 9.02 14.62 -10.15
N SER A 12 9.55 15.73 -9.58
CA SER A 12 8.78 16.65 -8.74
C SER A 12 7.69 17.41 -9.52
N LYS A 13 7.98 17.91 -10.74
CA LYS A 13 6.96 18.55 -11.60
C LYS A 13 5.91 17.57 -12.09
N LYS A 14 6.33 16.35 -12.45
CA LYS A 14 5.41 15.28 -12.88
C LYS A 14 4.47 14.88 -11.74
N LEU A 15 4.98 14.75 -10.51
CA LEU A 15 4.13 14.41 -9.38
C LEU A 15 3.21 15.58 -8.98
N ALA A 16 3.67 16.83 -8.97
CA ALA A 16 2.79 17.97 -8.72
C ALA A 16 1.59 17.98 -9.68
N ALA A 17 1.82 17.68 -10.96
CA ALA A 17 0.78 17.50 -11.98
C ALA A 17 -0.06 16.22 -11.82
N LYS A 18 0.38 15.24 -11.03
CA LYS A 18 -0.40 14.03 -10.72
C LYS A 18 -1.14 14.15 -9.39
N CYS A 19 -0.65 14.94 -8.44
CA CYS A 19 -1.37 15.34 -7.25
C CYS A 19 -2.64 16.13 -7.60
N THR A 20 -2.68 16.81 -8.75
CA THR A 20 -3.92 17.43 -9.26
C THR A 20 -4.99 16.40 -9.69
N LEU A 21 -4.64 15.13 -9.87
CA LEU A 21 -5.62 14.04 -10.07
C LEU A 21 -6.36 13.70 -8.77
N LEU A 22 -5.81 14.11 -7.62
CA LEU A 22 -6.46 13.95 -6.33
C LEU A 22 -7.44 15.10 -6.08
N THR A 23 -8.58 14.80 -5.49
CA THR A 23 -9.48 15.81 -4.94
C THR A 23 -8.78 16.64 -3.86
N LYS A 24 -9.28 17.85 -3.60
CA LYS A 24 -8.73 18.72 -2.55
C LYS A 24 -8.77 18.06 -1.17
N GLU A 25 -9.74 17.19 -0.91
CA GLU A 25 -9.83 16.44 0.34
C GLU A 25 -8.74 15.37 0.42
N GLU A 26 -8.57 14.54 -0.62
CA GLU A 26 -7.50 13.54 -0.68
C GLU A 26 -6.12 14.19 -0.47
N GLN A 27 -5.83 15.33 -1.12
CA GLN A 27 -4.58 16.06 -0.93
C GLN A 27 -4.34 16.47 0.55
N LYS A 28 -5.38 16.93 1.24
CA LYS A 28 -5.29 17.30 2.66
C LYS A 28 -4.95 16.09 3.53
N TYR A 29 -5.62 14.97 3.31
CA TYR A 29 -5.39 13.73 4.08
C TYR A 29 -4.02 13.12 3.79
N VAL A 30 -3.57 13.10 2.53
CA VAL A 30 -2.22 12.63 2.16
C VAL A 30 -1.16 13.49 2.87
N ALA A 31 -1.30 14.82 2.84
CA ALA A 31 -0.38 15.73 3.53
C ALA A 31 -0.44 15.61 5.06
N ALA A 32 -1.63 15.43 5.64
CA ALA A 32 -1.80 15.24 7.08
C ALA A 32 -1.18 13.91 7.55
N THR A 33 -1.40 12.84 6.80
CA THR A 33 -0.82 11.52 7.09
C THR A 33 0.70 11.55 6.97
N PHE A 34 1.24 12.23 5.95
CA PHE A 34 2.69 12.42 5.83
C PHE A 34 3.26 13.15 7.05
N ARG A 35 2.65 14.26 7.48
CA ARG A 35 3.07 15.01 8.67
C ARG A 35 3.02 14.16 9.95
N ALA A 36 1.98 13.34 10.10
CA ALA A 36 1.86 12.43 11.24
C ALA A 36 2.96 11.35 11.22
N ALA A 37 3.18 10.66 10.10
CA ALA A 37 4.18 9.62 9.96
C ALA A 37 5.62 10.16 10.06
N SER A 38 5.87 11.36 9.53
CA SER A 38 7.18 12.04 9.57
C SER A 38 7.46 12.73 10.91
N LYS A 39 6.48 12.81 11.82
CA LYS A 39 6.57 13.62 13.04
C LYS A 39 6.90 15.08 12.74
N ASN A 40 6.29 15.63 11.67
CA ASN A 40 6.50 16.96 11.10
C ASN A 40 7.90 17.20 10.47
N SER A 41 8.65 16.14 10.18
CA SER A 41 9.88 16.21 9.37
C SER A 41 9.58 16.36 7.88
N GLU A 42 10.54 16.87 7.10
CA GLU A 42 10.47 16.91 5.63
C GLU A 42 10.58 15.53 4.99
N ARG A 43 11.06 14.53 5.74
CA ARG A 43 11.25 13.14 5.29
C ARG A 43 10.77 12.14 6.34
N ILE A 44 10.24 11.01 5.87
CA ILE A 44 9.84 9.87 6.69
C ILE A 44 10.95 8.83 6.66
N ARG A 45 11.39 8.33 7.82
CA ARG A 45 12.28 7.16 7.92
C ARG A 45 11.45 5.88 7.85
N GLU A 46 12.01 4.82 7.29
CA GLU A 46 11.32 3.54 7.12
C GLU A 46 10.74 3.00 8.44
N ASP A 47 11.54 2.98 9.50
CA ASP A 47 11.10 2.52 10.83
C ASP A 47 9.91 3.31 11.37
N ASP A 48 9.89 4.62 11.13
CA ASP A 48 8.80 5.48 11.59
C ASP A 48 7.51 5.17 10.79
N LEU A 49 7.63 4.88 9.49
CA LEU A 49 6.48 4.51 8.65
C LEU A 49 5.94 3.12 9.00
N ILE A 50 6.81 2.13 9.19
CA ILE A 50 6.41 0.78 9.59
C ILE A 50 5.70 0.81 10.94
N LYS A 51 6.20 1.59 11.90
CA LYS A 51 5.53 1.79 13.20
C LYS A 51 4.17 2.46 13.04
N PHE A 52 4.05 3.43 12.12
CA PHE A 52 2.81 4.16 11.89
C PHE A 52 1.72 3.29 11.24
N TRP A 53 2.05 2.51 10.21
CA TRP A 53 1.08 1.64 9.52
C TRP A 53 0.91 0.26 10.17
N GLY A 54 1.89 -0.21 10.94
CA GLY A 54 1.97 -1.55 11.52
C GLY A 54 0.68 -2.11 12.12
N PRO A 55 -0.09 -1.35 12.94
CA PRO A 55 -1.32 -1.85 13.56
C PRO A 55 -2.41 -2.29 12.57
N GLN A 56 -2.44 -1.73 11.36
CA GLN A 56 -3.52 -1.92 10.39
C GLN A 56 -3.09 -2.66 9.11
N ILE A 57 -1.79 -2.92 8.93
CA ILE A 57 -1.24 -3.49 7.70
C ILE A 57 -0.77 -4.95 7.90
N ASP A 58 -0.82 -5.76 6.85
CA ASP A 58 -0.12 -7.05 6.79
C ASP A 58 1.40 -6.82 6.76
N PRO A 59 2.22 -7.53 7.55
CA PRO A 59 3.67 -7.34 7.55
C PRO A 59 4.33 -7.55 6.17
N ARG A 60 3.81 -8.47 5.35
CA ARG A 60 4.30 -8.67 3.98
C ARG A 60 3.99 -7.45 3.12
N LEU A 61 2.76 -6.94 3.20
CA LEU A 61 2.38 -5.73 2.48
C LEU A 61 3.23 -4.54 2.93
N ALA A 62 3.48 -4.37 4.23
CA ALA A 62 4.36 -3.33 4.73
C ALA A 62 5.75 -3.39 4.08
N GLN A 63 6.36 -4.58 4.01
CA GLN A 63 7.64 -4.77 3.35
C GLN A 63 7.58 -4.46 1.84
N TYR A 64 6.52 -4.87 1.16
CA TYR A 64 6.34 -4.55 -0.26
C TYR A 64 6.20 -3.05 -0.48
N LEU A 65 5.40 -2.35 0.32
CA LEU A 65 5.25 -0.90 0.22
C LEU A 65 6.55 -0.16 0.56
N THR A 66 7.35 -0.67 1.51
CA THR A 66 8.66 -0.07 1.79
C THR A 66 9.66 -0.34 0.69
N ASN A 67 9.61 -1.47 -0.02
CA ASN A 67 10.42 -1.67 -1.23
C ASN A 67 10.11 -0.60 -2.29
N PHE A 68 8.83 -0.28 -2.51
CA PHE A 68 8.47 0.82 -3.41
C PHE A 68 9.02 2.15 -2.90
N LEU A 69 8.76 2.49 -1.64
CA LEU A 69 9.08 3.82 -1.12
C LEU A 69 10.59 4.04 -1.01
N PHE A 70 11.29 3.09 -0.40
CA PHE A 70 12.69 3.21 0.00
C PHE A 70 13.65 2.47 -0.94
N GLY A 71 13.17 1.68 -1.91
CA GLY A 71 14.00 0.80 -2.70
C GLY A 71 14.26 -0.55 -2.03
N SER A 72 14.91 -1.46 -2.75
CA SER A 72 15.22 -2.82 -2.29
C SER A 72 16.73 -3.09 -2.30
N GLY A 73 17.16 -4.04 -1.47
CA GLY A 73 18.57 -4.49 -1.43
C GLY A 73 19.56 -3.34 -1.18
N GLN A 74 20.58 -3.23 -2.03
CA GLN A 74 21.64 -2.23 -1.93
C GLN A 74 21.20 -0.82 -2.34
N GLN A 75 20.07 -0.68 -3.03
CA GLN A 75 19.54 0.62 -3.48
C GLN A 75 18.66 1.29 -2.43
N LYS A 76 18.54 0.69 -1.24
CA LYS A 76 17.63 1.16 -0.20
C LYS A 76 18.08 2.50 0.39
N VAL A 77 17.21 3.49 0.34
CA VAL A 77 17.42 4.81 0.95
C VAL A 77 16.85 4.85 2.38
N PRO A 78 17.46 5.61 3.30
CA PRO A 78 17.05 5.63 4.71
C PRO A 78 15.75 6.42 4.97
N SER A 79 15.35 7.29 4.04
CA SER A 79 14.16 8.14 4.19
C SER A 79 13.59 8.59 2.86
N VAL A 80 12.29 8.88 2.84
CA VAL A 80 11.54 9.37 1.67
C VAL A 80 10.92 10.73 1.91
N ASP A 81 10.80 11.54 0.86
CA ASP A 81 10.13 12.83 0.91
C ASP A 81 8.61 12.70 0.71
N PHE A 82 7.90 13.82 0.80
CA PHE A 82 6.46 13.87 0.56
C PHE A 82 6.07 13.38 -0.82
N ASN A 83 6.90 13.66 -1.83
CA ASN A 83 6.60 13.32 -3.20
C ASN A 83 6.55 11.80 -3.37
N ARG A 84 7.60 11.08 -2.98
CA ARG A 84 7.64 9.62 -3.10
C ARG A 84 6.53 8.95 -2.28
N PHE A 85 6.22 9.51 -1.11
CA PHE A 85 5.08 9.06 -0.29
C PHE A 85 3.75 9.23 -1.04
N ALA A 86 3.44 10.43 -1.53
CA ALA A 86 2.19 10.71 -2.24
C ALA A 86 2.06 9.91 -3.55
N GLU A 87 3.17 9.67 -4.24
CA GLU A 87 3.22 8.90 -5.49
C GLU A 87 2.64 7.49 -5.32
N LEU A 88 2.97 6.81 -4.20
CA LEU A 88 2.43 5.50 -3.89
C LEU A 88 0.89 5.52 -3.84
N TYR A 89 0.29 6.52 -3.18
CA TYR A 89 -1.16 6.66 -3.14
C TYR A 89 -1.75 6.94 -4.53
N VAL A 90 -1.19 7.93 -5.23
CA VAL A 90 -1.70 8.36 -6.53
C VAL A 90 -1.70 7.21 -7.54
N TYR A 91 -0.60 6.47 -7.66
CA TYR A 91 -0.49 5.40 -8.66
C TYR A 91 -1.46 4.25 -8.39
N ASN A 92 -1.71 3.91 -7.13
CA ASN A 92 -2.64 2.82 -6.82
C ASN A 92 -4.12 3.23 -6.93
N VAL A 93 -4.46 4.49 -6.67
CA VAL A 93 -5.87 4.96 -6.63
C VAL A 93 -6.30 5.63 -7.93
N ARG A 94 -5.44 6.44 -8.55
CA ARG A 94 -5.73 7.22 -9.76
C ARG A 94 -4.84 6.87 -10.95
N GLY A 95 -3.84 6.01 -10.75
CA GLY A 95 -2.83 5.75 -11.76
C GLY A 95 -3.33 4.96 -12.96
N THR A 96 -2.60 5.12 -14.06
CA THR A 96 -2.74 4.30 -15.26
C THR A 96 -2.30 2.86 -14.98
N VAL A 97 -2.54 1.96 -15.95
CA VAL A 97 -2.11 0.57 -15.84
C VAL A 97 -0.59 0.50 -15.72
N ASP A 98 0.15 1.25 -16.53
CA ASP A 98 1.62 1.27 -16.51
C ASP A 98 2.18 1.76 -15.17
N GLU A 99 1.54 2.76 -14.57
CA GLU A 99 1.90 3.25 -13.23
C GLU A 99 1.64 2.19 -12.16
N ARG A 100 0.52 1.46 -12.25
CA ARG A 100 0.24 0.32 -11.36
C ARG A 100 1.23 -0.83 -11.57
N MET A 101 1.62 -1.11 -12.81
CA MET A 101 2.67 -2.09 -13.10
C MET A 101 3.98 -1.67 -12.42
N MET A 102 4.42 -0.43 -12.62
CA MET A 102 5.62 0.11 -11.97
C MET A 102 5.56 -0.04 -10.45
N VAL A 103 4.43 0.26 -9.82
CA VAL A 103 4.23 0.01 -8.39
C VAL A 103 4.40 -1.47 -8.07
N THR A 104 3.70 -2.37 -8.77
CA THR A 104 3.75 -3.80 -8.51
C THR A 104 5.17 -4.35 -8.60
N TYR A 105 5.91 -4.06 -9.66
CA TYR A 105 7.31 -4.51 -9.80
C TYR A 105 8.18 -4.01 -8.64
N ASN A 106 8.16 -2.70 -8.37
CA ASN A 106 8.97 -2.10 -7.31
C ASN A 106 8.59 -2.61 -5.92
N CYS A 107 7.30 -2.84 -5.66
CA CYS A 107 6.81 -3.46 -4.43
C CYS A 107 7.41 -4.85 -4.24
N LEU A 108 7.52 -5.61 -5.33
CA LEU A 108 8.13 -6.93 -5.36
C LEU A 108 9.67 -6.90 -5.43
N GLY A 109 10.28 -5.72 -5.33
CA GLY A 109 11.72 -5.52 -5.30
C GLY A 109 12.40 -5.65 -6.67
N MET A 110 11.64 -5.56 -7.76
CA MET A 110 12.13 -5.63 -9.13
C MET A 110 11.94 -4.29 -9.85
N ASP A 111 12.87 -3.96 -10.73
CA ASP A 111 12.71 -2.79 -11.61
C ASP A 111 11.74 -3.13 -12.74
N TYR A 112 10.77 -2.24 -12.97
CA TYR A 112 9.85 -2.42 -14.09
C TYR A 112 10.56 -2.24 -15.43
N ASN A 113 10.56 -3.30 -16.23
CA ASN A 113 10.83 -3.28 -17.66
C ASN A 113 9.96 -4.35 -18.34
N GLU A 114 9.83 -4.27 -19.67
CA GLU A 114 8.92 -5.15 -20.43
C GLU A 114 9.44 -6.60 -20.57
N GLU A 115 10.72 -6.84 -20.30
CA GLU A 115 11.40 -8.12 -20.49
C GLU A 115 11.44 -8.98 -19.22
N VAL A 116 11.43 -8.35 -18.03
CA VAL A 116 11.49 -9.03 -16.74
C VAL A 116 10.14 -9.63 -16.43
N GLU A 117 10.10 -10.95 -16.29
CA GLU A 117 8.91 -11.66 -15.85
C GLU A 117 8.80 -11.69 -14.32
N LEU A 118 7.57 -11.58 -13.81
CA LEU A 118 7.29 -11.65 -12.38
C LEU A 118 7.08 -13.11 -11.94
N PRO A 119 7.75 -13.59 -10.88
CA PRO A 119 7.42 -14.89 -10.31
C PRO A 119 5.97 -14.92 -9.81
N TYR A 120 5.16 -15.88 -10.28
CA TYR A 120 3.75 -15.96 -9.93
C TYR A 120 3.53 -16.08 -8.42
N GLN A 121 4.36 -16.87 -7.75
CA GLN A 121 4.28 -17.07 -6.30
C GLN A 121 4.41 -15.75 -5.54
N LEU A 122 5.29 -14.85 -5.99
CA LEU A 122 5.51 -13.55 -5.37
C LEU A 122 4.32 -12.61 -5.61
N LEU A 123 3.74 -12.63 -6.81
CA LEU A 123 2.51 -11.90 -7.13
C LEU A 123 1.32 -12.39 -6.30
N LYS A 124 1.21 -13.71 -6.09
CA LYS A 124 0.18 -14.32 -5.24
C LYS A 124 0.29 -13.84 -3.81
N GLU A 125 1.48 -13.88 -3.21
CA GLU A 125 1.72 -13.39 -1.85
C GLU A 125 1.42 -11.88 -1.72
N TYR A 126 1.72 -11.09 -2.74
CA TYR A 126 1.32 -9.69 -2.80
C TYR A 126 -0.20 -9.52 -2.74
N CYS A 127 -0.96 -10.27 -3.54
CA CYS A 127 -2.43 -10.24 -3.53
C CYS A 127 -3.01 -10.68 -2.18
N GLU A 128 -2.48 -11.76 -1.60
CA GLU A 128 -2.87 -12.22 -0.26
C GLU A 128 -2.61 -11.15 0.80
N SER A 129 -1.48 -10.43 0.73
CA SER A 129 -1.14 -9.39 1.68
C SER A 129 -2.07 -8.17 1.60
N ILE A 130 -2.55 -7.82 0.40
CA ILE A 130 -3.59 -6.81 0.18
C ILE A 130 -4.92 -7.28 0.78
N ALA A 131 -5.35 -8.50 0.46
CA ALA A 131 -6.59 -9.07 1.00
C ALA A 131 -6.56 -9.16 2.54
N SER A 132 -5.44 -9.60 3.11
CA SER A 132 -5.19 -9.66 4.55
C SER A 132 -5.31 -8.28 5.20
N THR A 133 -4.64 -7.27 4.62
CA THR A 133 -4.69 -5.89 5.10
C THR A 133 -6.12 -5.34 5.05
N TYR A 134 -6.84 -5.56 3.96
CA TYR A 134 -8.24 -5.16 3.85
C TYR A 134 -9.11 -5.81 4.95
N MET A 135 -8.93 -7.11 5.20
CA MET A 135 -9.70 -7.78 6.26
C MET A 135 -9.35 -7.30 7.67
N LYS A 136 -8.09 -6.90 7.93
CA LYS A 136 -7.71 -6.22 9.18
C LYS A 136 -8.44 -4.89 9.33
N ILE A 137 -8.46 -4.08 8.27
CA ILE A 137 -9.18 -2.80 8.23
C ILE A 137 -10.66 -3.01 8.52
N VAL A 138 -11.31 -3.96 7.84
CA VAL A 138 -12.72 -4.30 8.06
C VAL A 138 -12.96 -4.67 9.52
N LYS A 139 -12.16 -5.58 10.10
CA LYS A 139 -12.29 -5.98 11.51
C LYS A 139 -12.18 -4.81 12.49
N SER A 140 -11.32 -3.84 12.20
CA SER A 140 -11.12 -2.64 13.02
C SER A 140 -12.17 -1.54 12.79
N SER A 141 -13.03 -1.70 11.77
CA SER A 141 -14.02 -0.68 11.41
C SER A 141 -15.16 -0.63 12.42
N SER A 142 -15.52 0.59 12.82
CA SER A 142 -16.73 0.92 13.60
C SER A 142 -18.02 0.88 12.77
N SER A 143 -17.94 0.58 11.48
CA SER A 143 -19.09 0.58 10.56
C SER A 143 -20.21 -0.32 11.05
N LYS A 144 -21.44 0.21 11.11
CA LYS A 144 -22.64 -0.54 11.50
C LYS A 144 -22.83 -1.79 10.64
N ARG A 145 -22.58 -1.69 9.33
CA ARG A 145 -22.70 -2.82 8.39
C ARG A 145 -21.74 -3.95 8.74
N VAL A 146 -20.49 -3.61 9.05
CA VAL A 146 -19.48 -4.61 9.44
C VAL A 146 -19.84 -5.27 10.76
N ARG A 147 -20.29 -4.48 11.75
CA ARG A 147 -20.81 -5.02 13.02
C ARG A 147 -21.92 -6.03 12.78
N THR A 148 -22.90 -5.72 11.93
CA THR A 148 -23.97 -6.66 11.58
C THR A 148 -23.44 -7.95 10.94
N TRP A 149 -22.40 -7.88 10.10
CA TRP A 149 -21.80 -9.10 9.53
C TRP A 149 -21.15 -9.96 10.62
N ILE A 150 -20.39 -9.34 11.53
CA ILE A 150 -19.71 -10.04 12.62
C ILE A 150 -20.73 -10.68 13.59
N GLU A 151 -21.79 -9.94 13.94
CA GLU A 151 -22.92 -10.41 14.76
C GLU A 151 -23.64 -11.59 14.11
N LYS A 152 -23.80 -11.56 12.78
CA LYS A 152 -24.37 -12.67 11.98
C LYS A 152 -23.41 -13.83 11.74
N GLY A 153 -22.26 -13.85 12.41
CA GLY A 153 -21.32 -14.98 12.37
C GLY A 153 -20.22 -14.88 11.33
N PHE A 154 -20.03 -13.73 10.66
CA PHE A 154 -18.84 -13.53 9.83
C PHE A 154 -17.57 -13.70 10.67
N ARG A 155 -16.66 -14.54 10.17
CA ARG A 155 -15.35 -14.80 10.76
C ARG A 155 -14.30 -14.72 9.67
N VAL A 156 -13.26 -13.93 9.88
CA VAL A 156 -12.09 -13.92 9.00
C VAL A 156 -11.13 -14.99 9.51
N SER A 157 -10.98 -16.08 8.77
CA SER A 157 -9.94 -17.08 8.96
C SER A 157 -8.77 -16.80 8.01
N ALA A 158 -7.56 -17.25 8.38
CA ALA A 158 -6.38 -17.11 7.53
C ALA A 158 -6.54 -17.87 6.20
N SER A 159 -7.13 -19.07 6.23
CA SER A 159 -7.37 -19.89 5.04
C SER A 159 -8.29 -19.21 4.03
N HIS A 160 -9.35 -18.52 4.48
CA HIS A 160 -10.24 -17.80 3.57
C HIS A 160 -9.55 -16.58 2.93
N VAL A 161 -8.68 -15.90 3.67
CA VAL A 161 -7.90 -14.77 3.15
C VAL A 161 -6.88 -15.24 2.10
N GLN A 162 -6.20 -16.35 2.37
CA GLN A 162 -5.27 -16.97 1.43
C GLN A 162 -5.99 -17.41 0.15
N ALA A 163 -7.10 -18.14 0.28
CA ALA A 163 -7.91 -18.56 -0.87
C ALA A 163 -8.42 -17.37 -1.70
N LEU A 164 -8.80 -16.26 -1.07
CA LEU A 164 -9.17 -15.03 -1.77
C LEU A 164 -7.99 -14.42 -2.53
N GLY A 165 -6.81 -14.32 -1.90
CA GLY A 165 -5.61 -13.80 -2.54
C GLY A 165 -5.16 -14.67 -3.72
N GLU A 166 -5.22 -15.99 -3.57
CA GLU A 166 -4.94 -16.95 -4.63
C GLU A 166 -5.94 -16.84 -5.78
N ALA A 167 -7.24 -16.79 -5.50
CA ALA A 167 -8.26 -16.63 -6.54
C ALA A 167 -8.09 -15.31 -7.31
N VAL A 168 -7.69 -14.24 -6.63
CA VAL A 168 -7.38 -12.94 -7.25
C VAL A 168 -6.17 -13.08 -8.19
N ALA A 169 -5.07 -13.67 -7.71
CA ALA A 169 -3.84 -13.83 -8.48
C ALA A 169 -4.00 -14.81 -9.66
N ALA A 170 -4.80 -15.87 -9.49
CA ALA A 170 -4.97 -16.93 -10.48
C ALA A 170 -5.56 -16.47 -11.81
N THR A 171 -6.15 -15.28 -11.84
CA THR A 171 -6.74 -14.69 -13.04
C THR A 171 -5.73 -13.93 -13.92
N VAL A 172 -4.45 -13.87 -13.54
CA VAL A 172 -3.41 -13.13 -14.28
C VAL A 172 -3.04 -13.74 -15.63
N GLY A 173 -3.16 -15.06 -15.76
CA GLY A 173 -2.77 -15.78 -16.95
C GLY A 173 -3.04 -17.27 -16.82
N ASP A 174 -2.54 -18.02 -17.81
CA ASP A 174 -2.63 -19.48 -17.80
C ASP A 174 -1.60 -20.08 -16.83
N LEU A 175 -2.07 -20.49 -15.65
CA LEU A 175 -1.24 -21.10 -14.61
C LEU A 175 -0.76 -22.51 -14.97
N GLU A 176 -1.28 -23.10 -16.05
CA GLU A 176 -0.80 -24.39 -16.56
C GLU A 176 0.51 -24.25 -17.35
N SER A 177 0.95 -23.00 -17.58
CA SER A 177 2.28 -22.68 -18.10
C SER A 177 3.39 -23.22 -17.19
N PRO A 178 4.32 -24.06 -17.69
CA PRO A 178 5.42 -24.62 -16.91
C PRO A 178 6.35 -23.57 -16.29
N GLN A 179 6.33 -22.35 -16.82
CA GLN A 179 7.27 -21.31 -16.44
C GLN A 179 6.97 -20.71 -15.06
N HIS A 180 5.76 -20.81 -14.49
CA HIS A 180 5.40 -20.19 -13.19
C HIS A 180 5.77 -18.69 -13.06
N HIS A 181 5.84 -17.98 -14.19
CA HIS A 181 6.11 -16.55 -14.26
C HIS A 181 4.99 -15.85 -15.03
N CYS A 182 4.83 -14.55 -14.78
CA CYS A 182 3.87 -13.68 -15.43
C CYS A 182 4.62 -12.64 -16.26
N THR A 183 4.32 -12.57 -17.56
CA THR A 183 4.89 -11.55 -18.44
C THR A 183 4.29 -10.18 -18.14
N ALA A 184 5.01 -9.11 -18.53
CA ALA A 184 4.49 -7.75 -18.45
C ALA A 184 3.14 -7.58 -19.18
N ALA A 185 2.96 -8.24 -20.32
CA ALA A 185 1.71 -8.21 -21.09
C ALA A 185 0.54 -8.89 -20.35
N GLN A 186 0.78 -10.06 -19.74
CA GLN A 186 -0.22 -10.75 -18.92
C GLN A 186 -0.63 -9.88 -17.72
N LEU A 187 0.36 -9.33 -17.00
CA LEU A 187 0.10 -8.46 -15.86
C LEU A 187 -0.67 -7.19 -16.26
N SER A 188 -0.30 -6.54 -17.36
CA SER A 188 -0.97 -5.33 -17.86
C SER A 188 -2.44 -5.60 -18.15
N LYS A 189 -2.73 -6.66 -18.91
CA LYS A 189 -4.10 -7.08 -19.22
C LYS A 189 -4.88 -7.40 -17.94
N TRP A 190 -4.26 -8.12 -17.02
CA TRP A 190 -4.88 -8.48 -15.75
C TRP A 190 -5.20 -7.27 -14.87
N LEU A 191 -4.30 -6.30 -14.74
CA LEU A 191 -4.53 -5.06 -14.00
C LEU A 191 -5.60 -4.16 -14.64
N GLN A 192 -5.94 -4.37 -15.91
CA GLN A 192 -7.08 -3.71 -16.58
C GLN A 192 -8.40 -4.38 -16.22
N SER A 193 -8.45 -5.71 -16.19
CA SER A 193 -9.68 -6.48 -16.02
C SER A 193 -10.00 -6.87 -14.57
N ASN A 194 -9.01 -6.95 -13.68
CA ASN A 194 -9.21 -7.41 -12.30
C ASN A 194 -9.76 -6.28 -11.41
N THR A 195 -11.09 -6.14 -11.44
CA THR A 195 -11.82 -5.13 -10.65
C THR A 195 -11.74 -5.39 -9.15
N LEU A 196 -11.71 -6.65 -8.71
CA LEU A 196 -11.66 -7.01 -7.31
C LEU A 196 -10.34 -6.58 -6.66
N LEU A 197 -9.20 -6.90 -7.28
CA LEU A 197 -7.89 -6.45 -6.80
C LEU A 197 -7.85 -4.92 -6.70
N LYS A 198 -8.32 -4.24 -7.76
CA LYS A 198 -8.37 -2.77 -7.79
C LYS A 198 -9.15 -2.21 -6.60
N GLN A 199 -10.35 -2.73 -6.34
CA GLN A 199 -11.19 -2.27 -5.23
C GLN A 199 -10.57 -2.56 -3.86
N LEU A 200 -10.00 -3.75 -3.67
CA LEU A 200 -9.31 -4.10 -2.42
C LEU A 200 -8.11 -3.18 -2.17
N ALA A 201 -7.26 -3.00 -3.19
CA ALA A 201 -6.09 -2.12 -3.11
C ALA A 201 -6.52 -0.69 -2.82
N GLU A 202 -7.48 -0.13 -3.56
CA GLU A 202 -8.00 1.23 -3.34
C GLU A 202 -8.46 1.43 -1.90
N LEU A 203 -9.27 0.50 -1.35
CA LEU A 203 -9.73 0.58 0.04
C LEU A 203 -8.59 0.52 1.06
N VAL A 204 -7.56 -0.31 0.79
CA VAL A 204 -6.35 -0.36 1.61
C VAL A 204 -5.63 0.99 1.59
N TYR A 205 -5.34 1.55 0.41
CA TYR A 205 -4.61 2.82 0.31
C TYR A 205 -5.41 4.00 0.86
N VAL A 206 -6.71 4.09 0.60
CA VAL A 206 -7.58 5.12 1.18
C VAL A 206 -7.57 5.05 2.71
N ASN A 207 -7.50 3.85 3.30
CA ASN A 207 -7.41 3.70 4.74
C ASN A 207 -6.03 4.04 5.30
N LEU A 208 -4.94 3.54 4.69
CA LEU A 208 -3.55 3.82 5.10
C LEU A 208 -3.22 5.32 5.07
N TYR A 209 -3.86 6.07 4.17
CA TYR A 209 -3.71 7.52 4.03
C TYR A 209 -4.77 8.33 4.79
N GLY A 210 -5.61 7.66 5.61
CA GLY A 210 -6.56 8.31 6.51
C GLY A 210 -7.77 8.95 5.84
N ILE A 211 -7.99 8.73 4.55
CA ILE A 211 -9.03 9.41 3.75
C ILE A 211 -10.43 8.89 4.10
N ASN A 212 -10.57 7.63 4.49
CA ASN A 212 -11.84 7.06 4.95
C ASN A 212 -12.22 7.48 6.39
N LYS A 213 -11.41 8.29 7.08
CA LYS A 213 -11.73 8.81 8.41
C LYS A 213 -12.65 10.04 8.27
N LYS A 214 -13.95 9.80 8.06
CA LYS A 214 -14.94 10.86 8.27
C LYS A 214 -14.90 11.29 9.74
N GLY A 215 -14.87 12.60 9.98
CA GLY A 215 -14.85 13.18 11.33
C GLY A 215 -16.04 12.69 12.14
N GLY A 216 -15.76 11.87 13.14
CA GLY A 216 -16.77 11.20 13.98
C GLY A 216 -16.36 9.79 14.42
N ASP A 217 -15.46 9.14 13.69
CA ASP A 217 -14.85 7.85 14.09
C ASP A 217 -13.50 8.09 14.77
N GLU A 218 -13.50 8.26 16.10
CA GLU A 218 -12.27 8.12 16.88
C GLU A 218 -11.83 6.65 16.91
N SER A 219 -10.73 6.31 16.21
CA SER A 219 -9.95 5.10 16.47
C SER A 219 -8.56 5.13 15.78
N PRO A 220 -7.55 4.51 16.42
CA PRO A 220 -6.71 5.13 17.41
C PRO A 220 -5.53 5.81 16.71
N THR A 221 -5.31 7.09 17.00
CA THR A 221 -3.93 7.58 17.01
C THR A 221 -3.18 6.68 18.00
N PRO A 222 -1.98 6.16 17.68
CA PRO A 222 -1.15 5.53 18.71
C PRO A 222 -1.04 6.55 19.84
N LEU A 223 -1.56 6.19 21.02
CA LEU A 223 -1.38 7.04 22.19
C LEU A 223 0.13 7.30 22.31
N PRO A 224 0.56 8.57 22.46
CA PRO A 224 1.94 8.81 22.83
C PRO A 224 2.23 8.02 24.11
N PRO A 225 3.45 7.48 24.30
CA PRO A 225 3.78 6.74 25.51
C PRO A 225 3.44 7.61 26.72
N GLY A 226 2.37 7.25 27.41
CA GLY A 226 1.82 8.02 28.50
C GLY A 226 2.85 8.11 29.61
N ARG A 227 3.13 9.35 30.05
CA ARG A 227 3.77 9.58 31.34
C ARG A 227 2.97 8.83 32.39
N ALA A 228 3.65 7.95 33.12
CA ALA A 228 3.09 7.27 34.28
C ALA A 228 2.42 8.30 35.21
N PHE A 229 1.12 8.14 35.42
CA PHE A 229 0.46 8.80 36.53
C PHE A 229 1.01 8.19 37.82
N ALA A 230 1.82 8.97 38.54
CA ALA A 230 2.13 8.69 39.92
C ALA A 230 0.83 8.79 40.72
N ALA A 231 0.35 7.66 41.25
CA ALA A 231 -0.68 7.65 42.27
C ALA A 231 -0.05 8.18 43.58
N THR A 232 -0.31 9.43 43.91
CA THR A 232 -0.22 9.91 45.29
C THR A 232 -1.48 9.45 46.02
N TYR A 233 -1.31 8.48 46.91
CA TYR A 233 -2.26 8.18 47.97
C TYR A 233 -2.07 9.19 49.11
N THR A 234 -3.16 9.85 49.49
CA THR A 234 -3.43 10.38 50.83
C THR A 234 -4.86 10.04 51.15
#